data_AF-A0A6D2JH84-F1
#
_entry.id   AF-A0A6D2JH84-F1
#
_cell.length_a   1.000
_cell.length_b   1.000
_cell.length_c   1.000
_cell.angle_alpha   90.00
_cell.angle_beta   90.00
_cell.angle_gamma   90.00
#
_symmetry.space_group_name_H-M   'P 1'
#
loop_
_entity.id
_entity.type
_entity.pdbx_description
1 polymer ?
#
loop_
_entity_poly.entity_id
_entity_poly.type
_entity_poly.pdbx_seq_one_letter_code
_entity_poly.pdbx_strand_id
1 'polypeptide(L)'
;MALDLLRKMEERKIKLDAAKYNIIIDGLCKDGKLDDAINLFNEMEMKGIKANVITYNTLIGGLCKDGRWNDGAELLRDMIKGNHPQRHHFQCVD
;
A
#
# COMPACT_ATOMS: atom_id res chain seq x y z
N MET A 1 -12.75 1.54 9.28
CA MET A 1 -13.52 0.62 8.42
C MET A 1 -12.63 -0.28 7.58
N ALA A 2 -11.73 0.24 6.73
CA ALA A 2 -10.87 -0.61 5.89
C ALA A 2 -9.95 -1.55 6.71
N LEU A 3 -9.25 -1.04 7.74
CA LEU A 3 -8.42 -1.89 8.62
C LEU A 3 -9.24 -2.89 9.46
N ASP A 4 -10.48 -2.56 9.80
CA ASP A 4 -11.37 -3.50 10.51
C ASP A 4 -11.71 -4.72 9.65
N LEU A 5 -11.77 -4.54 8.32
CA LEU A 5 -11.94 -5.64 7.39
C LEU A 5 -10.69 -6.54 7.39
N LEU A 6 -9.49 -5.96 7.37
CA LEU A 6 -8.23 -6.72 7.48
C LEU A 6 -8.22 -7.59 8.74
N ARG A 7 -8.48 -6.98 9.90
CA ARG A 7 -8.49 -7.67 11.20
C ARG A 7 -9.49 -8.82 11.23
N LYS A 8 -10.71 -8.60 10.72
CA LYS A 8 -11.73 -9.66 10.64
C LYS A 8 -11.32 -10.81 9.72
N MET A 9 -10.58 -10.55 8.64
CA MET A 9 -10.08 -11.59 7.75
C MET A 9 -8.99 -12.41 8.42
N GLU A 10 -8.10 -11.78 9.17
CA GLU A 10 -7.05 -12.44 9.96
C GLU A 10 -7.64 -13.27 11.11
N GLU A 11 -8.59 -12.73 11.87
CA GLU A 11 -9.32 -13.44 12.93
C GLU A 11 -9.98 -14.73 12.41
N ARG A 12 -10.52 -14.68 11.19
CA ARG A 12 -11.15 -15.82 10.51
C ARG A 12 -10.15 -16.74 9.80
N LYS A 13 -8.85 -16.49 9.93
CA LYS A 13 -7.76 -17.22 9.27
C LYS A 13 -7.94 -17.30 7.74
N ILE A 14 -8.53 -16.27 7.16
CA ILE A 14 -8.69 -16.17 5.71
C ILE A 14 -7.32 -15.84 5.11
N LYS A 15 -6.86 -16.68 4.18
CA LYS A 15 -5.62 -16.41 3.45
C LYS A 15 -5.79 -15.15 2.61
N LEU A 16 -5.03 -14.11 2.96
CA LEU A 16 -4.97 -12.88 2.18
C LEU A 16 -4.14 -13.10 0.91
N ASP A 17 -4.58 -12.50 -0.18
CA ASP A 17 -3.87 -12.43 -1.46
C ASP A 17 -3.91 -10.98 -1.97
N ALA A 18 -3.23 -10.71 -3.08
CA ALA A 18 -3.10 -9.36 -3.61
C ALA A 18 -4.46 -8.69 -3.85
N ALA A 19 -5.48 -9.42 -4.29
CA ALA A 19 -6.81 -8.86 -4.50
C ALA A 19 -7.43 -8.34 -3.19
N LYS A 20 -7.29 -9.08 -2.09
CA LYS A 20 -7.84 -8.70 -0.78
C LYS A 20 -7.13 -7.48 -0.20
N TYR A 21 -5.80 -7.41 -0.32
CA TYR A 21 -5.04 -6.21 0.07
C TYR A 21 -5.46 -4.99 -0.75
N ASN A 22 -5.60 -5.15 -2.08
CA ASN A 22 -5.99 -4.05 -2.95
C ASN A 22 -7.34 -3.43 -2.58
N ILE A 23 -8.31 -4.24 -2.16
CA ILE A 23 -9.61 -3.73 -1.69
C ILE A 23 -9.45 -2.82 -0.48
N ILE A 24 -8.58 -3.20 0.46
CA ILE A 24 -8.38 -2.47 1.71
C ILE A 24 -7.55 -1.21 1.46
N ILE A 25 -6.50 -1.31 0.65
CA ILE A 25 -5.66 -0.19 0.21
C ILE A 25 -6.50 0.86 -0.53
N ASP A 26 -7.35 0.45 -1.47
CA ASP A 26 -8.25 1.36 -2.19
C ASP A 26 -9.22 2.07 -1.25
N GLY A 27 -9.78 1.35 -0.27
CA GLY A 27 -10.61 1.94 0.77
C GLY A 27 -9.87 2.99 1.60
N LEU A 28 -8.63 2.71 2.00
CA LEU A 28 -7.78 3.66 2.73
C LEU A 28 -7.45 4.90 1.90
N CYS A 29 -7.09 4.74 0.63
CA CYS A 29 -6.84 5.86 -0.28
C CYS A 29 -8.09 6.75 -0.44
N LYS A 30 -9.28 6.16 -0.57
CA LYS A 30 -10.54 6.90 -0.70
C LYS A 30 -10.92 7.64 0.58
N ASP A 31 -10.56 7.10 1.74
CA ASP A 31 -10.73 7.74 3.05
C ASP A 31 -9.63 8.79 3.35
N GLY A 32 -8.70 9.04 2.43
CA GLY A 32 -7.56 9.96 2.62
C GLY A 32 -6.48 9.45 3.57
N LYS A 33 -6.54 8.17 3.97
CA LYS A 33 -5.60 7.53 4.90
C LYS A 33 -4.41 6.94 4.17
N LEU A 34 -3.67 7.79 3.47
CA LEU A 34 -2.60 7.36 2.56
C LEU A 34 -1.42 6.70 3.28
N ASP A 35 -1.06 7.16 4.47
CA ASP A 35 0.03 6.54 5.24
C ASP A 35 -0.33 5.13 5.70
N ASP A 36 -1.58 4.91 6.13
CA ASP A 36 -2.10 3.56 6.44
C ASP A 36 -2.07 2.66 5.19
N ALA A 37 -2.42 3.21 4.02
CA ALA A 37 -2.41 2.49 2.75
C ALA A 37 -0.98 2.06 2.36
N ILE A 38 0.00 2.96 2.52
CA ILE A 38 1.43 2.68 2.27
C ILE A 38 1.95 1.63 3.26
N ASN A 39 1.62 1.76 4.54
CA ASN A 39 2.01 0.78 5.55
C ASN A 39 1.46 -0.62 5.23
N LEU A 40 0.21 -0.71 4.79
CA LEU A 40 -0.41 -1.97 4.40
C LEU A 40 0.20 -2.57 3.14
N PHE A 41 0.59 -1.73 2.17
CA PHE A 41 1.34 -2.15 1.00
C PHE A 41 2.73 -2.72 1.36
N ASN A 42 3.44 -2.07 2.28
CA ASN A 42 4.72 -2.59 2.78
C ASN A 42 4.53 -3.92 3.52
N GLU A 43 3.48 -4.05 4.32
CA GLU A 43 3.13 -5.29 5.01
C GLU A 43 2.85 -6.44 4.04
N MET A 44 2.08 -6.17 2.98
CA MET A 44 1.80 -7.11 1.89
C MET A 44 3.09 -7.67 1.27
N GLU A 45 4.03 -6.79 0.92
CA GLU A 45 5.34 -7.17 0.37
C GLU A 45 6.20 -7.95 1.39
N MET A 46 6.23 -7.53 2.66
CA MET A 46 6.93 -8.25 3.74
C MET A 46 6.37 -9.66 3.98
N LYS A 47 5.06 -9.84 3.78
CA LYS A 47 4.38 -11.15 3.83
C LYS A 47 4.61 -11.99 2.57
N GLY A 48 5.43 -11.52 1.62
CA GLY A 48 5.75 -12.21 0.37
C GLY A 48 4.60 -12.18 -0.65
N ILE A 49 3.58 -11.36 -0.42
CA ILE A 49 2.45 -11.21 -1.32
C ILE A 49 2.79 -10.07 -2.29
N LYS A 50 3.15 -10.44 -3.51
CA LYS A 50 3.61 -9.46 -4.50
C LYS A 50 2.50 -8.50 -4.93
N ALA A 51 2.77 -7.20 -4.80
CA ALA A 51 1.95 -6.14 -5.34
C ALA A 51 1.92 -6.22 -6.86
N ASN A 52 0.73 -6.04 -7.42
CA ASN A 52 0.51 -5.99 -8.85
C ASN A 52 0.23 -4.55 -9.31
N VAL A 53 0.08 -4.36 -10.63
CA VAL A 53 -0.22 -3.07 -11.25
C VAL A 53 -1.44 -2.35 -10.65
N ILE A 54 -2.45 -3.10 -10.19
CA ILE A 54 -3.65 -2.52 -9.56
C ILE A 54 -3.25 -1.84 -8.24
N THR A 55 -2.41 -2.49 -7.43
CA THR A 55 -1.89 -1.96 -6.16
C THR A 55 -1.17 -0.62 -6.37
N TYR A 56 -0.20 -0.61 -7.30
CA TYR A 56 0.59 0.59 -7.60
C TYR A 56 -0.29 1.73 -8.14
N ASN A 57 -1.16 1.44 -9.12
CA ASN A 57 -2.05 2.46 -9.67
C ASN A 57 -2.99 3.06 -8.61
N THR A 58 -3.44 2.24 -7.66
CA THR A 58 -4.30 2.69 -6.55
C THR A 58 -3.56 3.66 -5.64
N LEU A 59 -2.33 3.33 -5.22
CA LEU A 59 -1.51 4.19 -4.36
C LEU A 59 -1.07 5.46 -5.06
N ILE A 60 -0.54 5.34 -6.29
CA ILE A 60 -0.10 6.48 -7.11
C ILE A 60 -1.28 7.43 -7.34
N GLY A 61 -2.45 6.89 -7.70
CA GLY A 61 -3.66 7.69 -7.89
C GLY A 61 -4.12 8.40 -6.62
N GLY A 62 -4.00 7.75 -5.46
CA GLY A 62 -4.29 8.36 -4.16
C GLY A 62 -3.32 9.50 -3.81
N LEU A 63 -2.02 9.24 -3.91
CA LEU A 63 -0.96 10.22 -3.58
C LEU A 63 -1.01 11.44 -4.49
N CYS A 64 -1.23 11.25 -5.79
CA CYS A 64 -1.40 12.36 -6.73
C CYS A 64 -2.60 13.24 -6.38
N LYS A 65 -3.74 12.65 -5.97
CA LYS A 65 -4.93 13.43 -5.57
C LYS A 65 -4.71 14.25 -4.30
N ASP A 66 -3.85 13.77 -3.41
CA ASP A 66 -3.48 14.45 -2.16
C ASP A 66 -2.32 15.45 -2.33
N GLY A 67 -1.76 15.55 -3.55
CA GLY A 67 -0.64 16.45 -3.85
C GLY A 67 0.74 15.92 -3.44
N ARG A 68 0.83 14.64 -3.04
CA ARG A 68 2.08 13.93 -2.69
C ARG A 68 2.78 13.38 -3.95
N TRP A 69 3.05 14.26 -4.90
CA TRP A 69 3.56 13.89 -6.23
C TRP A 69 4.91 13.18 -6.19
N ASN A 70 5.80 13.55 -5.25
CA ASN A 70 7.12 12.93 -5.10
C ASN A 70 7.01 11.45 -4.72
N ASP A 71 6.17 11.15 -3.72
CA ASP A 71 5.88 9.79 -3.26
C ASP A 71 5.25 8.96 -4.39
N GLY A 72 4.29 9.54 -5.12
CA GLY A 72 3.68 8.88 -6.28
C GLY A 72 4.69 8.58 -7.39
N ALA A 73 5.61 9.51 -7.67
CA ALA A 73 6.68 9.31 -8.64
C ALA A 73 7.71 8.27 -8.19
N GLU A 74 7.95 8.16 -6.88
CA GLU A 74 8.82 7.13 -6.31
C GLU A 74 8.22 5.74 -6.49
N LEU A 75 6.95 5.55 -6.14
CA LEU A 75 6.24 4.29 -6.36
C LEU A 75 6.19 3.90 -7.85
N LEU A 76 6.04 4.87 -8.75
CA LEU A 76 6.10 4.61 -10.19
C LEU A 76 7.50 4.14 -10.62
N ARG A 77 8.55 4.74 -10.09
CA ARG A 77 9.94 4.30 -10.36
C ARG A 77 10.18 2.88 -9.86
N ASP A 78 9.67 2.54 -8.68
CA ASP A 78 9.80 1.19 -8.12
C ASP A 78 9.09 0.15 -8.98
N MET A 79 7.86 0.47 -9.42
CA MET A 79 7.10 -0.37 -10.35
C MET A 79 7.87 -0.62 -11.65
N ILE A 80 8.49 0.40 -12.25
CA ILE A 80 9.24 0.30 -13.51
C ILE A 80 10.53 -0.51 -13.33
N LYS A 81 11.25 -0.28 -12.22
CA LYS A 81 12.49 -1.00 -11.92
C LYS A 81 12.26 -2.46 -11.56
N GLY A 82 11.03 -2.83 -11.23
CA GLY A 82 10.72 -4.12 -10.60
C GLY A 82 11.34 -4.25 -9.21
N ASN A 83 11.71 -3.12 -8.60
CA ASN A 83 12.21 -3.08 -7.24
C ASN A 83 11.03 -3.23 -6.30
N HIS A 84 11.14 -4.21 -5.41
CA HIS A 84 10.27 -4.28 -4.25
C HIS A 84 10.70 -3.16 -3.30
N PRO A 85 9.81 -2.28 -2.83
CA PRO A 85 10.16 -1.19 -1.92
C PRO A 85 10.62 -1.77 -0.58
N GLN A 86 11.91 -2.04 -0.50
CA GLN A 86 12.59 -2.44 0.71
C GLN A 86 13.10 -1.16 1.35
N ARG A 87 12.30 -0.62 2.28
CA ARG A 87 12.69 0.38 3.29
C ARG A 87 13.19 1.73 2.76
N HIS A 88 12.31 2.72 2.74
CA HIS A 88 12.65 4.04 3.26
C HIS A 88 12.29 4.06 4.75
N HIS A 89 13.23 3.58 5.56
CA HIS A 89 13.23 3.76 7.01
C HIS A 89 13.09 5.26 7.28
N PHE A 90 12.14 5.62 8.14
CA PHE A 90 12.03 6.92 8.80
C PHE A 90 13.44 7.46 9.12
N GLN A 91 13.85 8.55 8.47
CA GLN A 91 14.74 9.48 9.13
C GLN A 91 13.85 10.41 9.98
N CYS A 92 13.55 9.94 11.18
CA CYS A 92 13.54 10.84 12.32
C CYS A 92 14.94 10.78 12.93
N VAL A 93 15.87 11.63 12.49
CA VAL A 93 16.98 12.13 13.33
C VAL A 93 17.36 13.53 12.81
N ASP A 94 17.21 14.49 13.73
CA ASP A 94 17.56 15.93 13.74
C ASP A 94 16.83 16.91 12.80
#